data_AF-A0A9D6UEW8-F1
#
_entry.id   AF-A0A9D6UEW8-F1
#
_cell.length_a   1.000
_cell.length_b   1.000
_cell.length_c   1.000
_cell.angle_alpha   90.00
_cell.angle_beta   90.00
_cell.angle_gamma   90.00
#
_symmetry.space_group_name_H-M   'P 1'
#
loop_
_entity.id
_entity.type
_entity.pdbx_description
1 polymer ?
#
loop_
_entity_poly.entity_id
_entity_poly.type
_entity_poly.pdbx_seq_one_letter_code
_entity_poly.pdbx_strand_id
1 'polypeptide(L)' 'MTTSPILLPLYTRPPRPPDGAPLRVASDYQPAGDQPQAIVDLTDGLLKGERDQVLLGVT' A
#
# COMPACT_ATOMS: atom_id res chain seq x y z
N MET A 1 -33.27 -23.35 4.50
CA MET A 1 -32.08 -22.83 5.21
C MET A 1 -31.48 -21.73 4.34
N THR A 2 -31.93 -20.48 4.51
CA THR A 2 -31.48 -19.37 3.66
C THR A 2 -30.79 -18.35 4.56
N THR A 3 -29.46 -18.34 4.51
CA THR A 3 -28.62 -17.40 5.25
C THR A 3 -28.87 -16.00 4.70
N SER A 4 -29.60 -15.18 5.45
CA SER A 4 -29.85 -13.79 5.09
C SER A 4 -28.56 -12.98 5.26
N PRO A 5 -28.09 -12.21 4.27
CA PRO A 5 -26.93 -11.36 4.42
C PRO A 5 -27.24 -10.24 5.41
N ILE A 6 -26.31 -9.94 6.31
CA ILE A 6 -26.41 -8.77 7.19
C ILE A 6 -26.19 -7.53 6.33
N LEU A 7 -27.25 -6.74 6.14
CA LEU A 7 -27.21 -5.43 5.51
C LEU A 7 -26.75 -4.41 6.58
N LEU A 8 -25.53 -3.85 6.47
CA LEU A 8 -25.15 -2.63 7.20
C LEU A 8 -25.68 -1.42 6.41
N PRO A 9 -26.74 -0.73 6.85
CA PRO A 9 -27.52 0.18 6.00
C PRO A 9 -26.89 1.57 5.78
N LEU A 10 -25.63 1.82 6.18
CA LEU A 10 -25.00 3.15 6.08
C LEU A 10 -23.59 3.15 5.46
N TYR A 11 -23.02 2.01 5.05
CA TYR A 11 -21.69 1.99 4.43
C TYR A 11 -21.79 2.08 2.91
N THR A 12 -21.56 3.28 2.37
CA THR A 12 -21.35 3.49 0.93
C THR A 12 -19.85 3.46 0.67
N ARG A 13 -19.39 2.53 -0.16
CA ARG A 13 -17.98 2.47 -0.58
C ARG A 13 -17.61 3.80 -1.26
N PRO A 14 -16.48 4.44 -0.90
CA PRO A 14 -16.07 5.68 -1.54
C PRO A 14 -15.80 5.44 -3.04
N PRO A 15 -16.06 6.45 -3.90
CA PRO A 15 -15.74 6.36 -5.31
C PRO A 15 -14.24 6.16 -5.52
N ARG A 16 -13.87 5.52 -6.63
CA ARG A 16 -12.46 5.36 -6.99
C ARG A 16 -11.82 6.76 -7.15
N PRO A 17 -10.60 6.98 -6.64
CA PRO A 17 -9.84 8.19 -6.94
C PRO A 17 -9.66 8.38 -8.46
N PRO A 18 -9.48 9.63 -8.93
CA PRO A 18 -9.12 9.91 -10.32
C PRO A 18 -7.85 9.16 -10.74
N ASP A 19 -7.73 8.88 -12.03
CA ASP A 19 -6.50 8.31 -12.57
C ASP A 19 -5.33 9.28 -12.34
N GLY A 20 -4.21 8.76 -11.85
CA GLY A 20 -3.04 9.57 -11.49
C GLY A 20 -3.15 10.33 -10.17
N ALA A 21 -4.18 10.10 -9.36
CA ALA A 21 -4.22 10.65 -7.99
C ALA A 21 -2.97 10.21 -7.20
N PRO A 22 -2.29 11.14 -6.49
CA PRO A 22 -1.06 10.80 -5.77
C PRO A 22 -1.36 9.84 -4.62
N LEU A 23 -0.51 8.82 -4.47
CA LEU A 23 -0.57 7.92 -3.32
C LEU A 23 -0.25 8.72 -2.05
N ARG A 24 -1.16 8.68 -1.07
CA ARG A 24 -0.94 9.24 0.27
C ARG A 24 -0.80 8.10 1.27
N VAL A 25 0.35 8.02 1.92
CA VAL A 25 0.59 7.05 2.99
C VAL A 25 0.00 7.59 4.29
N ALA A 26 -0.87 6.82 4.94
CA ALA A 26 -1.44 7.12 6.25
C ALA A 26 -0.98 6.04 7.24
N SER A 27 -0.17 6.44 8.22
CA SER A 27 0.43 5.56 9.22
C SER A 27 0.76 6.38 10.46
N ASP A 28 0.52 5.80 11.64
CA ASP A 28 0.96 6.38 12.91
C ASP A 28 2.47 6.16 13.16
N TYR A 29 3.09 5.25 12.40
CA TYR A 29 4.49 4.90 12.49
C TYR A 29 5.30 5.55 11.38
N GLN A 30 6.52 5.95 11.74
CA GLN A 30 7.55 6.39 10.78
C GLN A 30 8.47 5.22 10.44
N PRO A 31 9.05 5.19 9.22
CA PRO A 31 10.05 4.19 8.87
C PRO A 31 11.21 4.19 9.88
N ALA A 32 11.62 3.01 10.33
CA ALA A 32 12.65 2.85 11.35
C ALA A 32 13.57 1.65 11.06
N GLY A 33 14.72 1.61 11.73
CA GLY A 33 15.75 0.59 11.48
C GLY A 33 16.27 0.68 10.05
N ASP A 34 16.29 -0.44 9.33
CA ASP A 34 16.77 -0.52 7.94
C ASP A 34 15.70 -0.12 6.91
N GLN A 35 14.46 0.13 7.34
CA GLN A 35 13.35 0.47 6.43
C GLN A 35 13.63 1.73 5.58
N PRO A 36 14.15 2.85 6.12
CA PRO A 36 14.43 4.03 5.31
C PRO A 36 15.38 3.73 4.14
N GLN A 37 16.43 2.93 4.39
CA GLN A 37 17.39 2.55 3.36
C GLN A 37 16.77 1.62 2.32
N ALA A 38 16.03 0.59 2.77
CA ALA A 38 15.35 -0.32 1.87
C ALA A 38 14.33 0.39 0.95
N ILE A 39 13.63 1.40 1.47
CA ILE A 39 12.73 2.24 0.68
C ILE A 39 13.51 2.97 -0.41
N VAL A 40 14.61 3.64 -0.06
CA VAL A 40 15.45 4.37 -1.03
C VAL A 40 15.94 3.43 -2.13
N ASP A 41 16.55 2.30 -1.75
CA ASP A 41 17.16 1.36 -2.70
C ASP A 41 16.12 0.82 -3.70
N LEU A 42 14.95 0.42 -3.21
CA LEU A 42 13.87 -0.09 -4.06
C LEU A 42 13.30 1.01 -4.97
N THR A 43 13.10 2.22 -4.45
CA THR A 43 12.62 3.34 -5.29
C THR A 43 13.62 3.71 -6.37
N ASP A 44 14.92 3.68 -6.07
CA ASP A 44 15.99 3.94 -7.03
C ASP A 44 16.02 2.87 -8.12
N GLY A 45 15.90 1.59 -7.76
CA GLY A 45 15.83 0.49 -8.73
C GLY A 45 14.64 0.65 -9.68
N LEU A 46 13.47 1.06 -9.14
CA LEU A 46 12.28 1.34 -9.96
C LEU A 46 12.53 2.51 -10.93
N LEU A 47 13.13 3.60 -10.48
CA LEU A 47 13.45 4.76 -11.33
C LEU A 47 14.50 4.42 -12.40
N LYS A 48 15.40 3.47 -12.13
CA LYS A 48 16.39 2.94 -13.10
C LYS A 48 15.80 1.92 -14.08
N GLY A 49 14.55 1.49 -13.89
CA GLY A 49 13.87 0.52 -14.75
C GLY A 49 14.23 -0.94 -14.45
N GLU A 50 14.73 -1.23 -13.25
CA GLU A 50 14.97 -2.60 -12.81
C GLU A 50 13.65 -3.35 -12.68
N ARG A 51 13.52 -4.44 -13.44
CA ARG A 51 12.28 -5.23 -13.51
C ARG A 51 12.10 -6.15 -12.32
N ASP A 52 13.19 -6.73 -11.84
CA ASP A 52 13.21 -7.76 -10.82
C ASP A 52 14.02 -7.26 -9.63
N GLN A 53 13.34 -7.07 -8.49
CA GLN A 53 13.95 -6.64 -7.23
C GLN A 53 13.41 -7.51 -6.09
N VAL A 54 14.25 -7.83 -5.10
CA VAL A 54 13.88 -8.68 -3.97
C VAL A 54 14.10 -7.93 -2.67
N LEU A 55 13.04 -7.76 -1.88
CA LEU A 55 13.12 -7.24 -0.51
C LEU A 55 13.24 -8.42 0.48
N LEU A 56 14.42 -8.61 1.05
CA LEU A 56 14.65 -9.62 2.09
C LEU A 56 14.28 -9.04 3.47
N GLY A 57 12.99 -9.12 3.80
CA GLY A 57 12.51 -8.75 5.12
C GLY A 57 12.85 -9.82 6.17
N VAL A 58 13.51 -9.41 7.26
CA VAL A 58 13.60 -10.22 8.48
C VAL A 58 12.27 -10.19 9.24
N THR A 59 11.94 -11.25 9.98
CA THR A 59 10.69 -11.38 10.76
C THR A 59 10.71 -10.61 12.06
#